data_AF-A0A5N8HMP5-F1
#
_entry.id   AF-A0A5N8HMP5-F1
#
_cell.length_a   1.000
_cell.length_b   1.000
_cell.length_c   1.000
_cell.angle_alpha   90.00
_cell.angle_beta   90.00
_cell.angle_gamma   90.00
#
_symmetry.space_group_name_H-M   'P 1'
#
loop_
_entity.id
_entity.type
_entity.pdbx_description
1 polymer ?
#
loop_
_entity_poly.entity_id
_entity_poly.type
_entity_poly.pdbx_seq_one_letter_code
_entity_poly.pdbx_strand_id
1 'polypeptide(L)'
;ISPGTECQTDEQLDEFVRNHAETAFHPCGTCKMGYDEMSVVDGEGRVHGLEGLRVVDASIMPQIITGNLNATTIMIGEKIADMIRGQEALPRSTAGYFVANGMPVRAKK
;
A
#
# COMPACT_ATOMS: atom_id res chain seq x y z
N ILE A 1 16.59 0.34 -19.97
CA ILE A 1 16.89 -0.85 -20.80
C ILE A 1 15.55 -1.45 -21.21
N SER A 2 15.41 -1.86 -22.47
CA SER A 2 14.18 -2.44 -23.03
C SER A 2 14.57 -3.66 -23.88
N PRO A 3 13.68 -4.66 -24.05
CA PRO A 3 13.97 -5.77 -24.97
C PRO A 3 14.07 -5.21 -26.40
N GLY A 4 15.07 -5.63 -27.15
CA GLY A 4 15.23 -5.25 -28.55
C GLY A 4 14.19 -5.94 -29.43
N THR A 5 14.13 -5.55 -30.71
CA THR A 5 13.17 -6.09 -31.69
C THR A 5 13.33 -7.58 -31.97
N GLU A 6 14.47 -8.17 -31.61
CA GLU A 6 14.76 -9.60 -31.74
C GLU A 6 14.06 -10.48 -30.70
N CYS A 7 13.54 -9.88 -29.62
CA CYS A 7 12.79 -10.58 -28.59
C CYS A 7 11.31 -10.66 -29.01
N GLN A 8 10.86 -11.84 -29.45
CA GLN A 8 9.57 -12.03 -30.12
C GLN A 8 8.65 -13.06 -29.44
N THR A 9 9.20 -14.00 -28.66
CA THR A 9 8.39 -15.03 -27.95
C THR A 9 8.25 -14.70 -26.47
N ASP A 10 7.21 -15.25 -25.84
CA ASP A 10 6.97 -15.09 -24.40
C ASP A 10 8.17 -15.60 -23.59
N GLU A 11 8.80 -16.71 -23.99
CA GLU A 11 9.99 -17.25 -23.30
C GLU A 11 11.16 -16.27 -23.35
N GLN A 12 11.36 -15.59 -24.48
CA GLN A 12 12.42 -14.59 -24.63
C GLN A 12 12.14 -13.34 -23.79
N LEU A 13 10.88 -12.91 -23.71
CA LEU A 13 10.46 -11.79 -22.88
C LEU A 13 10.59 -12.12 -21.39
N ASP A 14 10.21 -13.32 -20.97
CA ASP A 14 10.36 -13.81 -19.60
C ASP A 14 11.82 -13.88 -19.17
N GLU A 15 12.72 -14.37 -20.04
CA GLU A 15 14.15 -14.39 -19.78
C GLU A 15 14.71 -12.97 -19.65
N PHE A 16 14.30 -12.05 -20.53
CA PHE A 16 14.68 -10.65 -20.44
C PHE A 16 14.24 -10.02 -19.11
N VAL A 17 12.98 -10.21 -18.71
CA VAL A 17 12.45 -9.70 -17.44
C VAL A 17 13.21 -10.31 -16.26
N ARG A 18 13.46 -11.62 -16.26
CA ARG A 18 14.20 -12.29 -15.18
C ARG A 18 15.60 -11.70 -14.96
N ASN A 19 16.29 -11.32 -16.04
CA ASN A 19 17.65 -10.81 -15.99
C ASN A 19 17.73 -9.29 -15.71
N HIS A 20 16.65 -8.53 -15.94
CA HIS A 20 16.68 -7.07 -15.88
C HIS A 20 15.59 -6.44 -15.00
N ALA A 21 14.75 -7.25 -14.35
CA ALA A 21 13.74 -6.73 -13.43
C ALA A 21 14.40 -5.98 -12.27
N GLU A 22 13.91 -4.77 -12.02
CA GLU A 22 14.37 -3.91 -10.95
C GLU A 22 13.20 -3.53 -10.04
N THR A 23 13.53 -3.04 -8.85
CA THR A 23 12.52 -2.52 -7.94
C THR A 23 12.10 -1.12 -8.36
N ALA A 24 10.81 -0.81 -8.19
CA ALA A 24 10.31 0.56 -8.20
C ALA A 24 10.52 1.27 -6.83
N PHE A 25 11.30 0.68 -5.92
CA PHE A 25 11.60 1.17 -4.57
C PHE A 25 10.37 1.30 -3.68
N HIS A 26 9.47 0.31 -3.75
CA HIS A 26 8.22 0.26 -2.99
C HIS A 26 8.12 -0.97 -2.04
N PRO A 27 9.10 -1.22 -1.15
CA PRO A 27 8.99 -2.29 -0.16
C PRO A 27 7.90 -1.97 0.89
N CYS A 28 7.10 -2.97 1.27
CA CYS A 28 6.02 -2.85 2.26
C CYS A 28 5.63 -4.21 2.83
N GLY A 29 4.78 -4.23 3.86
CA GLY A 29 4.09 -5.45 4.35
C GLY A 29 4.85 -6.36 5.31
N THR A 30 6.07 -6.03 5.72
CA THR A 30 6.89 -6.85 6.65
C THR A 30 6.39 -6.86 8.09
N CYS A 31 5.57 -5.89 8.50
CA CYS A 31 4.90 -5.83 9.80
C CYS A 31 3.38 -5.73 9.60
N LYS A 32 2.84 -6.58 8.73
CA LYS A 32 1.44 -6.60 8.28
C LYS A 32 0.44 -6.32 9.41
N MET A 33 -0.43 -5.35 9.17
CA MET A 33 -1.62 -5.07 9.98
C MET A 33 -2.68 -6.15 9.79
N GLY A 34 -3.27 -6.64 10.88
CA GLY A 34 -4.36 -7.61 10.83
C GLY A 34 -4.58 -8.34 12.16
N TYR A 35 -5.40 -9.39 12.09
CA TYR A 35 -5.75 -10.25 13.22
C TYR A 35 -5.57 -11.75 12.90
N ASP A 36 -4.86 -12.06 11.82
CA ASP A 36 -4.48 -13.45 11.49
C ASP A 36 -3.13 -13.84 12.12
N GLU A 37 -2.79 -15.11 12.07
CA GLU A 37 -1.55 -15.66 12.69
C GLU A 37 -0.26 -15.01 12.16
N MET A 38 -0.31 -14.41 10.96
CA MET A 38 0.83 -13.75 10.33
C MET A 38 0.86 -12.24 10.59
N SER A 39 -0.09 -11.69 11.33
CA SER A 39 -0.21 -10.26 11.60
C SER A 39 0.74 -9.83 12.72
N VAL A 40 1.40 -8.68 12.54
CA VAL A 40 2.38 -8.13 13.50
C VAL A 40 1.78 -6.98 14.31
N VAL A 41 0.90 -6.20 13.69
CA VAL A 41 0.20 -5.08 14.35
C VAL A 41 -1.30 -5.15 14.17
N ASP A 42 -2.04 -4.50 15.07
CA ASP A 42 -3.49 -4.33 14.94
C ASP A 42 -3.89 -3.11 14.08
N GLY A 43 -5.21 -2.84 13.98
CA GLY A 43 -5.76 -1.73 13.21
C GLY A 43 -5.34 -0.32 13.63
N GLU A 44 -4.68 -0.17 14.78
CA GLU A 44 -4.14 1.10 15.28
C GLU A 44 -2.60 1.15 15.23
N GLY A 45 -1.98 0.14 14.60
CA GLY A 45 -0.54 -0.02 14.50
C GLY A 45 0.12 -0.53 15.78
N ARG A 46 -0.65 -0.99 16.79
CA ARG A 46 -0.09 -1.52 18.05
C ARG A 46 0.49 -2.90 17.81
N VAL A 47 1.71 -3.15 18.31
CA VAL A 47 2.37 -4.44 18.14
C VAL A 47 1.69 -5.50 19.01
N HIS A 48 1.31 -6.62 18.42
CA HIS A 48 0.66 -7.72 19.13
C HIS A 48 1.57 -8.26 20.25
N GLY A 49 0.99 -8.45 21.44
CA GLY A 49 1.70 -8.98 22.60
C GLY A 49 2.62 -8.00 23.33
N LEU A 50 2.68 -6.73 22.90
CA LEU A 50 3.47 -5.68 23.54
C LEU A 50 2.61 -4.47 23.88
N GLU A 51 2.99 -3.79 24.96
CA GLU A 51 2.38 -2.52 25.37
C GLU A 51 3.29 -1.35 25.00
N GLY A 52 2.69 -0.19 24.72
CA GLY A 52 3.45 1.04 24.48
C GLY A 52 4.26 1.10 23.18
N LEU A 53 4.14 0.11 22.28
CA LEU A 53 4.86 0.05 21.01
C LEU A 53 3.92 0.05 19.80
N ARG A 54 4.23 0.87 18.80
CA ARG A 54 3.52 0.91 17.51
C ARG A 54 4.50 0.90 16.34
N VAL A 55 4.06 0.41 15.19
CA VAL A 55 4.74 0.56 13.89
C VAL A 55 3.87 1.43 12.98
N VAL A 56 4.46 2.47 12.38
CA VAL A 56 3.74 3.48 11.60
C VAL A 56 4.53 3.82 10.34
N ASP A 57 4.54 2.91 9.38
CA ASP A 57 5.19 3.09 8.08
C ASP A 57 4.59 2.13 7.02
N ALA A 58 5.24 1.98 5.87
CA ALA A 58 4.78 1.08 4.81
C ALA A 58 4.79 -0.41 5.18
N SER A 59 5.53 -0.83 6.21
CA SER A 59 5.60 -2.22 6.63
C SER A 59 4.25 -2.76 7.12
N ILE A 60 3.34 -1.89 7.58
CA ILE A 60 2.04 -2.33 8.11
C ILE A 60 0.99 -2.60 7.02
N MET A 61 1.26 -2.24 5.77
CA MET A 61 0.32 -2.47 4.67
C MET A 61 0.05 -3.97 4.49
N PRO A 62 -1.19 -4.48 4.66
CA PRO A 62 -1.47 -5.90 4.52
C PRO A 62 -1.36 -6.39 3.08
N GLN A 63 -1.50 -5.48 2.12
CA GLN A 63 -1.31 -5.70 0.70
C GLN A 63 -0.81 -4.38 0.09
N ILE A 64 0.11 -4.47 -0.87
CA ILE A 64 0.60 -3.30 -1.62
C ILE A 64 -0.55 -2.62 -2.37
N ILE A 65 -0.57 -1.29 -2.38
CA ILE A 65 -1.54 -0.51 -3.15
C ILE A 65 -1.14 -0.42 -4.64
N THR A 66 -2.08 -0.09 -5.52
CA THR A 66 -1.86 -0.03 -6.98
C THR A 66 -1.10 1.23 -7.45
N GLY A 67 -0.42 1.95 -6.57
CA GLY A 67 0.25 3.21 -6.85
C GLY A 67 1.50 3.41 -6.00
N ASN A 68 2.20 4.52 -6.19
CA ASN A 68 3.42 4.83 -5.45
C ASN A 68 3.14 4.96 -3.94
N LEU A 69 4.02 4.39 -3.12
CA LEU A 69 3.72 4.23 -1.70
C LEU A 69 3.82 5.50 -0.87
N ASN A 70 4.60 6.51 -1.32
CA ASN A 70 4.88 7.72 -0.54
C ASN A 70 3.61 8.37 0.05
N ALA A 71 2.63 8.70 -0.80
CA ALA A 71 1.39 9.33 -0.35
C ALA A 71 0.61 8.46 0.65
N THR A 72 0.62 7.14 0.47
CA THR A 72 -0.06 6.21 1.37
C THR A 72 0.68 6.09 2.70
N THR A 73 2.02 6.08 2.69
CA THR A 73 2.84 6.07 3.90
C THR A 73 2.66 7.34 4.72
N ILE A 74 2.62 8.52 4.09
CA ILE A 74 2.29 9.78 4.77
C ILE A 74 0.89 9.69 5.39
N MET A 75 -0.10 9.21 4.62
CA MET A 75 -1.47 9.05 5.12
C MET A 75 -1.55 8.12 6.32
N ILE A 76 -0.82 6.99 6.33
CA ILE A 76 -0.71 6.09 7.49
C ILE A 76 -0.18 6.83 8.72
N GLY A 77 0.89 7.62 8.53
CA GLY A 77 1.47 8.48 9.56
C GLY A 77 0.46 9.43 10.18
N GLU A 78 -0.20 10.25 9.36
CA GLU A 78 -1.23 11.20 9.78
C GLU A 78 -2.39 10.49 10.50
N LYS A 79 -2.89 9.39 9.93
CA LYS A 79 -4.03 8.66 10.46
C LYS A 79 -3.76 8.10 11.86
N ILE A 80 -2.58 7.50 12.07
CA ILE A 80 -2.23 6.93 13.38
C ILE A 80 -1.83 8.03 14.36
N ALA A 81 -1.22 9.13 13.91
CA ALA A 81 -0.96 10.29 14.75
C ALA A 81 -2.26 10.87 15.36
N ASP A 82 -3.32 10.99 14.57
CA ASP A 82 -4.65 11.38 15.06
C ASP A 82 -5.18 10.43 16.14
N MET A 83 -5.07 9.12 15.91
CA MET A 83 -5.49 8.10 16.90
C MET A 83 -4.71 8.22 18.21
N ILE A 84 -3.38 8.40 18.13
CA ILE A 84 -2.52 8.59 19.31
C ILE A 84 -2.93 9.85 20.08
N ARG A 85 -3.32 10.90 19.36
CA ARG A 85 -3.71 12.21 19.92
C ARG A 85 -5.19 12.31 20.29
N GLY A 86 -5.98 11.24 20.09
CA GLY A 86 -7.43 11.25 20.31
C GLY A 86 -8.18 12.26 19.43
N GLN A 87 -7.68 12.57 18.23
CA GLN A 87 -8.34 13.46 17.27
C GLN A 87 -9.39 12.69 16.47
N GLU A 88 -10.55 13.32 16.25
CA GLU A 88 -11.55 12.76 15.33
C GLU A 88 -11.10 12.92 13.88
N ALA A 89 -11.42 11.91 13.06
CA ALA A 89 -11.12 11.97 11.64
C ALA A 89 -11.94 13.07 10.94
N LEU A 90 -11.30 13.76 9.99
CA LEU A 90 -11.99 14.74 9.16
C LEU A 90 -13.19 14.11 8.41
N PRO A 91 -14.26 14.89 8.18
CA PRO A 91 -15.38 14.44 7.37
C PRO A 91 -14.91 14.11 5.94
N ARG A 92 -15.63 13.19 5.28
CA ARG A 92 -15.33 12.83 3.89
C ARG A 92 -15.36 14.07 3.00
N SER A 93 -14.32 14.26 2.19
CA SER A 93 -14.28 15.35 1.22
C SER A 93 -15.46 15.26 0.24
N THR A 94 -16.13 16.40 0.04
CA THR A 94 -17.20 16.62 -0.93
C THR A 94 -16.73 17.40 -2.16
N ALA A 95 -15.41 17.59 -2.31
CA ALA A 95 -14.84 18.26 -3.47
C ALA A 95 -15.23 17.55 -4.77
N GLY A 96 -15.48 18.32 -5.83
CA GLY A 96 -15.73 17.78 -7.16
C GLY A 96 -14.49 17.06 -7.70
N TYR A 97 -14.67 15.90 -8.30
CA TYR A 97 -13.63 15.15 -9.01
C TYR A 97 -14.21 14.54 -10.29
N PHE A 98 -13.34 14.17 -11.21
CA PHE A 98 -13.74 13.58 -12.48
C PHE A 98 -14.31 12.16 -12.30
N VAL A 99 -15.45 11.89 -12.93
CA VAL A 99 -16.09 10.57 -12.96
C VAL A 99 -16.09 10.05 -14.39
N ALA A 100 -15.21 9.08 -14.67
CA ALA A 100 -15.13 8.48 -16.00
C ALA A 100 -16.44 7.76 -16.35
N ASN A 101 -17.10 8.16 -17.45
CA ASN A 101 -18.29 7.52 -18.01
C ASN A 101 -19.44 7.29 -17.00
N GLY A 102 -19.57 8.13 -15.98
CA GLY A 102 -20.61 7.96 -14.94
C GLY A 102 -20.41 6.73 -14.04
N MET A 103 -19.23 6.09 -14.07
CA MET A 103 -18.93 4.93 -13.23
C MET A 103 -18.95 5.31 -11.73
N PRO A 104 -19.53 4.48 -10.86
CA PRO A 104 -19.53 4.76 -9.43
C PRO A 104 -18.09 4.71 -8.87
N VAL A 105 -17.78 5.60 -7.92
CA VAL A 105 -16.47 5.69 -7.21
C VAL A 105 -16.01 4.35 -6.65
N ARG A 106 -16.96 3.52 -6.22
CA ARG A 106 -16.78 2.13 -5.82
C ARG A 106 -18.01 1.37 -6.28
N ALA A 107 -17.83 0.36 -7.13
CA ALA A 107 -18.85 -0.68 -7.28
C ALA A 107 -18.96 -1.41 -5.93
N LYS A 108 -20.18 -1.70 -5.46
CA LYS A 108 -20.35 -2.62 -4.32
C LYS A 108 -19.71 -3.96 -4.73
N LYS A 109 -18.77 -4.45 -3.93
CA LYS A 109 -18.36 -5.85 -3.97
C LYS A 109 -19.49 -6.72 -3.46
#